data_AF-A0A3D8JW79-F1
#
_entry.id   AF-A0A3D8JW79-F1
#
_cell.length_a   1.000
_cell.length_b   1.000
_cell.length_c   1.000
_cell.angle_alpha   90.00
_cell.angle_beta   90.00
_cell.angle_gamma   90.00
#
_symmetry.space_group_name_H-M   'P 1'
#
loop_
_entity.id
_entity.type
_entity.pdbx_description
1 polymer ?
#
loop_
_entity_poly.entity_id
_entity_poly.type
_entity_poly.pdbx_seq_one_letter_code
_entity_poly.pdbx_strand_id
1 'polypeptide(L)'
;MPTRPHPPAESRASRGVQSVEVTGKLLDVLAQRGSVSLAALAAAAGIAPAQVHTYLVSLARLGLVKRDAALGDYEPGPLSLRLALRSLEHQPAYRAAVAEVASLAERSGCCIAICTAGPHGPAIVHYENAGTPLHVNLHVGSVMSLTATSTGRVFSAFLGKEARRAMQPGKEGKQEDGETFERGLERIRSRGIERGIDAPTPSISSMSVPIFDTAGALQLTLTAIGPSSTIDVEWNGQVAEALRASARRIEDALRNPPPDERIDRTGVWNIEPGSEDTGQRGIRTLDTTGELLAALVRASHPLILRDLAAAAAMPAAKAFPHLVSLLGIGLLARDEAGAFNTGPLGLQLGLTALQRQAPERDAEHEIARLASETGLTVAAAVLGPLGPTVIRLEESAQPVHISLRAGTVVSLLNTAIGRVFAAYLGDEPLADMLALEPLRLAGSSTNEIGIATGKGNDGKEKKPEKSIGNPNESMFARIRREGIDRALGAPIPGIDALAAPVFDHTNTVRLVLALIGTTGTLDSADTALPAAQALLRATRQLSWRLGWAP
;
A
#
# COMPACT_ATOMS: atom_id res chain seq x y z
N MET A 1 35.83 -60.62 19.89
CA MET A 1 34.72 -59.72 20.29
C MET A 1 34.45 -58.77 19.13
N PRO A 2 33.26 -58.79 18.50
CA PRO A 2 32.96 -57.86 17.43
C PRO A 2 32.63 -56.49 18.01
N THR A 3 33.21 -55.46 17.39
CA THR A 3 33.09 -54.04 17.73
C THR A 3 31.64 -53.56 17.62
N ARG A 4 31.15 -52.89 18.68
CA ARG A 4 29.86 -52.20 18.66
C ARG A 4 29.82 -51.16 17.53
N PRO A 5 28.74 -51.07 16.74
CA PRO A 5 28.59 -50.03 15.74
C PRO A 5 28.42 -48.67 16.44
N HIS A 6 29.18 -47.66 16.01
CA HIS A 6 28.92 -46.27 16.34
C HIS A 6 27.52 -45.88 15.84
N PRO A 7 26.68 -45.22 16.65
CA PRO A 7 25.44 -44.65 16.14
C PRO A 7 25.77 -43.62 15.05
N PRO A 8 24.93 -43.50 13.99
CA PRO A 8 25.13 -42.50 12.96
C PRO A 8 25.14 -41.12 13.61
N ALA A 9 26.11 -40.29 13.23
CA ALA A 9 26.19 -38.91 13.66
C ALA A 9 24.88 -38.21 13.28
N GLU A 10 24.04 -37.91 14.29
CA GLU A 10 22.95 -36.96 14.15
C GLU A 10 23.53 -35.70 13.52
N SER A 11 23.07 -35.38 12.31
CA SER A 11 23.34 -34.08 11.70
C SER A 11 22.93 -33.03 12.72
N ARG A 12 23.89 -32.30 13.30
CA ARG A 12 23.64 -31.19 14.23
C ARG A 12 22.60 -30.27 13.59
N ALA A 13 21.34 -30.42 14.00
CA ALA A 13 20.29 -29.48 13.65
C ALA A 13 20.79 -28.12 14.12
N SER A 14 21.08 -27.23 13.18
CA SER A 14 21.71 -25.95 13.50
C SER A 14 20.78 -25.20 14.45
N ARG A 15 21.28 -24.92 15.65
CA ARG A 15 20.52 -24.28 16.73
C ARG A 15 20.03 -22.92 16.24
N GLY A 16 18.72 -22.78 16.05
CA GLY A 16 18.08 -21.52 15.67
C GLY A 16 18.30 -20.42 16.71
N VAL A 17 18.04 -19.18 16.30
CA VAL A 17 18.10 -18.01 17.18
C VAL A 17 16.79 -17.89 17.98
N GLN A 18 16.84 -18.23 19.27
CA GLN A 18 15.67 -18.25 20.16
C GLN A 18 14.88 -16.93 20.17
N SER A 19 15.55 -15.78 20.08
CA SER A 19 14.85 -14.48 20.02
C SER A 19 14.00 -14.31 18.74
N VAL A 20 14.40 -14.94 17.64
CA VAL A 20 13.61 -14.94 16.40
C VAL A 20 12.38 -15.83 16.56
N GLU A 21 12.47 -16.95 17.28
CA GLU A 21 11.33 -17.82 17.55
C GLU A 21 10.27 -17.13 18.43
N VAL A 22 10.69 -16.41 19.47
CA VAL A 22 9.78 -15.59 20.30
C VAL A 22 9.15 -14.46 19.47
N THR A 23 9.94 -13.84 18.60
CA THR A 23 9.45 -12.85 17.64
C THR A 23 8.35 -13.44 16.76
N GLY A 24 8.56 -14.64 16.23
CA GLY A 24 7.57 -15.34 15.40
C GLY A 24 6.22 -15.48 16.09
N LYS A 25 6.21 -15.85 17.39
CA LYS A 25 4.96 -15.93 18.18
C LYS A 25 4.24 -14.58 18.30
N LEU A 26 4.99 -13.51 18.57
CA LEU A 26 4.40 -12.17 18.69
C LEU A 26 3.83 -11.69 17.36
N LEU A 27 4.56 -11.94 16.27
CA LEU A 27 4.14 -11.58 14.93
C LEU A 27 2.93 -12.40 14.45
N ASP A 28 2.86 -13.69 14.76
CA ASP A 28 1.69 -14.53 14.43
C ASP A 28 0.42 -14.00 15.10
N VAL A 29 0.50 -13.58 16.37
CA VAL A 29 -0.61 -12.94 17.07
C VAL A 29 -1.04 -11.63 16.37
N LEU A 30 -0.09 -10.82 15.92
CA LEU A 30 -0.37 -9.59 15.16
C LEU A 30 -0.97 -9.87 13.78
N ALA A 31 -0.50 -10.92 13.09
CA ALA A 31 -1.05 -11.34 11.80
C ALA A 31 -2.53 -11.74 11.92
N GLN A 32 -2.89 -12.43 13.01
CA GLN A 32 -4.25 -12.90 13.27
C GLN A 32 -5.19 -11.81 13.81
N ARG A 33 -4.69 -10.87 14.62
CA ARG A 33 -5.54 -9.89 15.33
C ARG A 33 -5.45 -8.46 14.80
N GLY A 34 -4.44 -8.14 14.01
CA GLY A 34 -4.21 -6.80 13.47
C GLY A 34 -3.59 -5.83 14.47
N SER A 35 -4.37 -5.37 15.44
CA SER A 35 -3.95 -4.41 16.47
C SER A 35 -4.11 -5.02 17.85
N VAL A 36 -3.04 -5.04 18.63
CA VAL A 36 -3.00 -5.75 19.93
C VAL A 36 -2.22 -4.97 20.97
N SER A 37 -2.81 -4.84 22.16
CA SER A 37 -2.13 -4.23 23.31
C SER A 37 -0.95 -5.09 23.80
N LEU A 38 0.03 -4.45 24.45
CA LEU A 38 1.18 -5.16 25.02
C LEU A 38 0.76 -6.27 25.99
N ALA A 39 -0.25 -6.02 26.82
CA ALA A 39 -0.76 -7.00 27.77
C ALA A 39 -1.39 -8.22 27.08
N ALA A 40 -2.14 -7.99 26.01
CA ALA A 40 -2.71 -9.09 25.22
C ALA A 40 -1.64 -9.87 24.45
N LEU A 41 -0.59 -9.20 23.94
CA LEU A 41 0.56 -9.87 23.34
C LEU A 41 1.32 -10.74 24.35
N ALA A 42 1.53 -10.23 25.57
CA ALA A 42 2.16 -10.98 26.65
C ALA A 42 1.36 -12.24 27.03
N ALA A 43 0.04 -12.10 27.17
CA ALA A 43 -0.85 -13.20 27.48
C ALA A 43 -0.86 -14.25 26.34
N ALA A 44 -0.96 -13.82 25.09
CA ALA A 44 -1.00 -14.72 23.94
C ALA A 44 0.33 -15.44 23.69
N ALA A 45 1.47 -14.76 23.89
CA ALA A 45 2.79 -15.34 23.72
C ALA A 45 3.28 -16.15 24.94
N GLY A 46 2.60 -16.05 26.09
CA GLY A 46 2.96 -16.75 27.32
C GLY A 46 4.27 -16.26 27.95
N ILE A 47 4.61 -14.98 27.77
CA ILE A 47 5.85 -14.38 28.30
C ILE A 47 5.56 -13.10 29.09
N ALA A 48 6.48 -12.70 29.97
CA ALA A 48 6.28 -11.56 30.86
C ALA A 48 6.19 -10.22 30.08
N PRO A 49 5.33 -9.26 30.49
CA PRO A 49 5.19 -7.96 29.82
C PRO A 49 6.50 -7.19 29.61
N ALA A 50 7.40 -7.21 30.59
CA ALA A 50 8.72 -6.57 30.48
C ALA A 50 9.58 -7.19 29.36
N GLN A 51 9.47 -8.50 29.18
CA GLN A 51 10.16 -9.20 28.09
C GLN A 51 9.55 -8.81 26.74
N VAL A 52 8.21 -8.83 26.60
CA VAL A 52 7.51 -8.38 25.38
C VAL A 52 7.92 -6.97 24.99
N HIS A 53 7.97 -6.03 25.95
CA HIS A 53 8.38 -4.65 25.69
C HIS A 53 9.75 -4.58 24.99
N THR A 54 10.71 -5.39 25.44
CA THR A 54 12.07 -5.42 24.89
C THR A 54 12.08 -5.95 23.45
N TYR A 55 11.25 -6.96 23.16
CA TYR A 55 11.02 -7.45 21.80
C TYR A 55 10.38 -6.37 20.93
N LEU A 56 9.29 -5.74 21.40
CA LEU A 56 8.55 -4.73 20.64
C LEU A 56 9.38 -3.50 20.30
N VAL A 57 10.25 -3.03 21.21
CA VAL A 57 11.22 -1.96 20.91
C VAL A 57 12.10 -2.34 19.72
N SER A 58 12.58 -3.59 19.70
CA SER A 58 13.43 -4.08 18.61
C SER A 58 12.64 -4.22 17.32
N LEU A 59 11.43 -4.78 17.38
CA LEU A 59 10.57 -4.98 16.20
C LEU A 59 10.06 -3.66 15.60
N ALA A 60 9.82 -2.65 16.45
CA ALA A 60 9.48 -1.30 16.04
C ALA A 60 10.63 -0.65 15.28
N ARG A 61 11.85 -0.73 15.83
CA ARG A 61 13.07 -0.26 15.15
C ARG A 61 13.30 -0.94 13.81
N LEU A 62 13.05 -2.24 13.71
CA LEU A 62 13.13 -2.97 12.45
C LEU A 62 12.00 -2.63 11.47
N GLY A 63 10.93 -1.99 11.92
CA GLY A 63 9.73 -1.71 11.14
C GLY A 63 8.82 -2.92 10.92
N LEU A 64 9.04 -4.06 11.60
CA LEU A 64 8.13 -5.21 11.54
C LEU A 64 6.82 -4.95 12.28
N VAL A 65 6.90 -4.10 13.30
CA VAL A 65 5.77 -3.65 14.11
C VAL A 65 5.80 -2.12 14.13
N LYS A 66 4.66 -1.48 14.28
CA LYS A 66 4.55 -0.07 14.67
C LYS A 66 3.56 0.06 15.82
N ARG A 67 3.66 1.16 16.55
CA ARG A 67 2.73 1.47 17.63
C ARG A 67 1.69 2.46 17.12
N ASP A 68 0.42 2.13 17.30
CA ASP A 68 -0.68 3.04 17.02
C ASP A 68 -0.60 4.23 17.99
N ALA A 69 -0.47 5.44 17.45
CA ALA A 69 -0.26 6.66 18.25
C ALA A 69 -1.46 7.04 19.14
N ALA A 70 -2.69 6.62 18.78
CA ALA A 70 -3.89 6.99 19.53
C ALA A 70 -4.27 5.95 20.60
N LEU A 71 -4.19 4.67 20.25
CA LEU A 71 -4.60 3.57 21.13
C LEU A 71 -3.42 2.99 21.92
N GLY A 72 -2.18 3.23 21.47
CA GLY A 72 -0.98 2.67 22.08
C GLY A 72 -0.80 1.17 21.84
N ASP A 73 -1.69 0.55 21.06
CA ASP A 73 -1.60 -0.82 20.58
C ASP A 73 -0.46 -1.01 19.59
N TYR A 74 -0.06 -2.25 19.37
CA TYR A 74 0.94 -2.64 18.39
C TYR A 74 0.27 -3.29 17.19
N GLU A 75 0.73 -2.95 15.99
CA GLU A 75 0.24 -3.47 14.72
C GLU A 75 1.39 -3.75 13.75
N PRO A 76 1.18 -4.56 12.69
CA PRO A 76 2.20 -4.78 11.67
C PRO A 76 2.73 -3.46 11.08
N GLY A 77 4.06 -3.37 10.99
CA GLY A 77 4.77 -2.18 10.56
C GLY A 77 5.11 -2.13 9.06
N PRO A 78 5.82 -1.09 8.62
CA PRO A 78 6.24 -0.88 7.24
C PRO A 78 7.01 -2.03 6.58
N LEU A 79 7.95 -2.66 7.30
CA LEU A 79 8.73 -3.77 6.75
C LEU A 79 7.82 -4.97 6.50
N SER A 80 6.84 -5.21 7.37
CA SER A 80 5.81 -6.23 7.15
C SER A 80 5.01 -5.97 5.88
N LEU A 81 4.54 -4.74 5.67
CA LEU A 81 3.89 -4.34 4.42
C LEU A 81 4.75 -4.66 3.20
N ARG A 82 6.02 -4.26 3.22
CA ARG A 82 6.93 -4.50 2.09
C ARG A 82 7.20 -5.98 1.84
N LEU A 83 7.22 -6.82 2.88
CA LEU A 83 7.30 -8.27 2.71
C LEU A 83 6.07 -8.82 1.95
N ALA A 84 4.85 -8.33 2.23
CA ALA A 84 3.68 -8.75 1.48
C ALA A 84 3.68 -8.24 0.04
N LEU A 85 3.98 -6.95 -0.18
CA LEU A 85 4.07 -6.39 -1.53
C LEU A 85 5.08 -7.16 -2.39
N ARG A 86 6.23 -7.50 -1.80
CA ARG A 86 7.24 -8.34 -2.43
C ARG A 86 6.74 -9.75 -2.73
N SER A 87 5.99 -10.36 -1.81
CA SER A 87 5.38 -11.67 -2.03
C SER A 87 4.37 -11.64 -3.18
N LEU A 88 3.58 -10.56 -3.30
CA LEU A 88 2.61 -10.36 -4.38
C LEU A 88 3.30 -10.14 -5.72
N GLU A 89 4.33 -9.29 -5.78
CA GLU A 89 5.14 -9.08 -6.99
C GLU A 89 5.77 -10.37 -7.51
N HIS A 90 6.12 -11.29 -6.60
CA HIS A 90 6.64 -12.60 -6.99
C HIS A 90 5.58 -13.56 -7.53
N GLN A 91 4.31 -13.36 -7.20
CA GLN A 91 3.23 -14.20 -7.69
C GLN A 91 2.99 -13.92 -9.19
N PRO A 92 3.24 -14.90 -10.10
CA PRO A 92 3.08 -14.68 -11.54
C PRO A 92 1.66 -14.25 -11.92
N ALA A 93 0.65 -14.77 -11.21
CA ALA A 93 -0.76 -14.44 -11.43
C ALA A 93 -1.05 -12.96 -11.14
N TYR A 94 -0.40 -12.39 -10.12
CA TYR A 94 -0.58 -10.99 -9.77
C TYR A 94 0.03 -10.08 -10.84
N ARG A 95 1.26 -10.36 -11.30
CA ARG A 95 1.91 -9.58 -12.37
C ARG A 95 1.09 -9.61 -13.67
N ALA A 96 0.66 -10.80 -14.08
CA ALA A 96 -0.17 -10.96 -15.27
C ALA A 96 -1.52 -10.23 -15.14
N ALA A 97 -2.13 -10.24 -13.94
CA ALA A 97 -3.35 -9.51 -13.68
C ALA A 97 -3.15 -7.98 -13.74
N VAL A 98 -2.12 -7.44 -13.09
CA VAL A 98 -1.80 -5.99 -13.11
C VAL A 98 -1.58 -5.48 -14.54
N ALA A 99 -0.96 -6.28 -15.41
CA ALA A 99 -0.79 -5.91 -16.82
C ALA A 99 -2.11 -5.83 -17.62
N GLU A 100 -3.17 -6.52 -17.16
CA GLU A 100 -4.45 -6.64 -17.87
C GLU A 100 -5.55 -5.70 -17.35
N VAL A 101 -5.48 -5.28 -16.09
CA VAL A 101 -6.60 -4.59 -15.42
C VAL A 101 -6.90 -3.19 -15.98
N ALA A 102 -5.89 -2.42 -16.39
CA ALA A 102 -6.10 -1.10 -16.99
C ALA A 102 -6.98 -1.18 -18.24
N SER A 103 -6.60 -2.05 -19.18
CA SER A 103 -7.37 -2.25 -20.41
C SER A 103 -8.74 -2.92 -20.14
N LEU A 104 -8.86 -3.74 -19.09
CA LEU A 104 -10.14 -4.30 -18.67
C LEU A 104 -11.08 -3.21 -18.09
N ALA A 105 -10.57 -2.29 -17.28
CA ALA A 105 -11.33 -1.19 -16.72
C ALA A 105 -11.88 -0.30 -17.85
N GLU A 106 -11.03 0.06 -18.82
CA GLU A 106 -11.43 0.83 -20.01
C GLU A 106 -12.54 0.14 -20.83
N ARG A 107 -12.37 -1.15 -21.15
CA ARG A 107 -13.36 -1.89 -21.98
C ARG A 107 -14.69 -2.15 -21.28
N SER A 108 -14.67 -2.30 -19.96
CA SER A 108 -15.85 -2.62 -19.17
C SER A 108 -16.56 -1.38 -18.62
N GLY A 109 -15.88 -0.23 -18.57
CA GLY A 109 -16.38 0.97 -17.88
C GLY A 109 -16.55 0.76 -16.36
N CYS A 110 -15.97 -0.30 -15.79
CA CYS A 110 -16.12 -0.67 -14.39
C CYS A 110 -14.78 -0.59 -13.66
N CYS A 111 -14.79 -0.21 -12.37
CA CYS A 111 -13.60 -0.33 -11.55
C CYS A 111 -13.24 -1.81 -11.37
N ILE A 112 -11.95 -2.15 -11.45
CA ILE A 112 -11.46 -3.52 -11.39
C ILE A 112 -10.60 -3.72 -10.15
N ALA A 113 -10.99 -4.66 -9.30
CA ALA A 113 -10.21 -5.08 -8.14
C ALA A 113 -9.52 -6.42 -8.40
N ILE A 114 -8.23 -6.50 -8.05
CA ILE A 114 -7.50 -7.77 -7.91
C ILE A 114 -7.53 -8.13 -6.42
N CYS A 115 -8.07 -9.30 -6.09
CA CYS A 115 -8.13 -9.76 -4.71
C CYS A 115 -7.36 -11.06 -4.50
N THR A 116 -6.68 -11.16 -3.36
CA THR A 116 -5.96 -12.36 -2.91
C THR A 116 -6.50 -12.86 -1.57
N ALA A 117 -6.16 -14.10 -1.21
CA ALA A 117 -6.44 -14.67 0.10
C ALA A 117 -5.71 -13.90 1.22
N GLY A 118 -6.46 -13.27 2.14
CA GLY A 118 -5.91 -12.59 3.30
C GLY A 118 -6.30 -13.23 4.65
N PRO A 119 -5.67 -12.84 5.76
CA PRO A 119 -5.92 -13.42 7.09
C PRO A 119 -7.34 -13.17 7.63
N HIS A 120 -8.05 -12.16 7.13
CA HIS A 120 -9.40 -11.79 7.56
C HIS A 120 -10.46 -11.92 6.46
N GLY A 121 -10.11 -12.59 5.36
CA GLY A 121 -10.93 -12.69 4.15
C GLY A 121 -10.16 -12.25 2.90
N PRO A 122 -10.80 -12.27 1.72
CA PRO A 122 -10.16 -11.80 0.50
C PRO A 122 -9.82 -10.31 0.58
N ALA A 123 -8.58 -9.94 0.33
CA ALA A 123 -8.09 -8.57 0.41
C ALA A 123 -7.85 -8.01 -1.00
N ILE A 124 -8.29 -6.78 -1.25
CA ILE A 124 -7.95 -6.03 -2.46
C ILE A 124 -6.46 -5.68 -2.39
N VAL A 125 -5.68 -6.15 -3.35
CA VAL A 125 -4.23 -5.88 -3.46
C VAL A 125 -3.90 -4.92 -4.61
N HIS A 126 -4.86 -4.70 -5.51
CA HIS A 126 -4.77 -3.71 -6.57
C HIS A 126 -6.18 -3.25 -6.95
N TYR A 127 -6.33 -1.98 -7.29
CA TYR A 127 -7.61 -1.37 -7.62
C TYR A 127 -7.44 -0.38 -8.76
N GLU A 128 -8.10 -0.65 -9.88
CA GLU A 128 -8.04 0.14 -11.10
C GLU A 128 -9.38 0.87 -11.30
N ASN A 129 -9.33 2.17 -11.62
CA ASN A 129 -10.51 3.01 -11.76
C ASN A 129 -10.92 3.17 -13.23
N ALA A 130 -12.19 2.99 -13.55
CA ALA A 130 -12.71 3.23 -14.90
C ALA A 130 -13.19 4.68 -15.14
N GLY A 131 -12.53 5.66 -14.54
CA GLY A 131 -12.81 7.10 -14.74
C GLY A 131 -14.07 7.64 -14.03
N THR A 132 -15.12 6.84 -13.83
CA THR A 132 -16.33 7.31 -13.11
C THR A 132 -16.15 7.18 -11.58
N PRO A 133 -16.33 8.26 -10.79
CA PRO A 133 -16.23 8.18 -9.34
C PRO A 133 -17.28 7.25 -8.76
N LEU A 134 -16.85 6.14 -8.19
CA LEU A 134 -17.72 5.28 -7.39
C LEU A 134 -17.63 5.74 -5.92
N HIS A 135 -18.72 6.25 -5.36
CA HIS A 135 -18.79 6.66 -3.95
C HIS A 135 -18.90 5.46 -3.00
N VAL A 136 -17.96 4.53 -3.11
CA VAL A 136 -17.78 3.41 -2.19
C VAL A 136 -16.41 3.50 -1.55
N ASN A 137 -16.35 3.13 -0.27
CA ASN A 137 -15.08 3.06 0.44
C ASN A 137 -14.36 1.74 0.10
N LEU A 138 -13.98 1.58 -1.17
CA LEU A 138 -13.13 0.49 -1.65
C LEU A 138 -11.77 1.07 -2.01
N HIS A 139 -10.73 0.46 -1.45
CA HIS A 139 -9.35 0.83 -1.69
C HIS A 139 -8.47 -0.41 -1.57
N VAL A 140 -7.22 -0.30 -2.01
CA VAL A 140 -6.23 -1.34 -1.74
C VAL A 140 -6.11 -1.53 -0.21
N GLY A 141 -6.17 -2.78 0.25
CA GLY A 141 -6.27 -3.16 1.66
C GLY A 141 -7.70 -3.43 2.15
N SER A 142 -8.75 -3.06 1.41
CA SER A 142 -10.12 -3.42 1.81
C SER A 142 -10.32 -4.95 1.81
N VAL A 143 -10.98 -5.46 2.84
CA VAL A 143 -11.25 -6.90 3.02
C VAL A 143 -12.71 -7.21 2.71
N MET A 144 -12.93 -8.22 1.88
CA MET A 144 -14.24 -8.63 1.39
C MET A 144 -14.87 -9.71 2.28
N SER A 145 -16.17 -9.59 2.57
CA SER A 145 -16.90 -10.64 3.30
C SER A 145 -17.06 -11.89 2.44
N LEU A 146 -16.69 -13.06 3.00
CA LEU A 146 -16.80 -14.37 2.35
C LEU A 146 -18.23 -14.73 1.92
N THR A 147 -19.24 -14.22 2.62
CA THR A 147 -20.65 -14.55 2.35
C THR A 147 -21.40 -13.42 1.64
N ALA A 148 -21.13 -12.16 2.02
CA ALA A 148 -21.90 -11.02 1.51
C ALA A 148 -21.44 -10.52 0.14
N THR A 149 -20.17 -10.71 -0.22
CA THR A 149 -19.60 -10.17 -1.47
C THR A 149 -19.49 -11.24 -2.56
N SER A 150 -19.55 -10.83 -3.83
CA SER A 150 -19.31 -11.73 -4.98
C SER A 150 -17.90 -12.33 -4.91
N THR A 151 -16.88 -11.50 -4.69
CA THR A 151 -15.48 -11.90 -4.47
C THR A 151 -15.35 -12.94 -3.37
N GLY A 152 -15.93 -12.68 -2.19
CA GLY A 152 -15.90 -13.59 -1.06
C GLY A 152 -16.55 -14.94 -1.33
N ARG A 153 -17.67 -14.94 -2.07
CA ARG A 153 -18.34 -16.18 -2.47
C ARG A 153 -17.55 -16.97 -3.51
N VAL A 154 -16.83 -16.31 -4.42
CA VAL A 154 -15.87 -16.97 -5.33
C VAL A 154 -14.75 -17.63 -4.55
N PHE A 155 -14.09 -16.90 -3.63
CA PHE A 155 -13.09 -17.50 -2.75
C PHE A 155 -13.66 -18.67 -1.96
N SER A 156 -14.86 -18.52 -1.40
CA SER A 156 -15.52 -19.60 -0.66
C SER A 156 -15.80 -20.83 -1.51
N ALA A 157 -16.12 -20.63 -2.79
CA ALA A 157 -16.40 -21.73 -3.71
C ALA A 157 -15.14 -22.54 -4.03
N PHE A 158 -13.99 -21.89 -4.23
CA PHE A 158 -12.78 -22.58 -4.69
C PHE A 158 -11.76 -22.88 -3.58
N LEU A 159 -11.97 -22.38 -2.36
CA LEU A 159 -11.16 -22.73 -1.19
C LEU A 159 -11.78 -23.85 -0.35
N GLY A 160 -10.92 -24.68 0.23
CA GLY A 160 -11.30 -25.69 1.22
C GLY A 160 -11.88 -25.07 2.51
N LYS A 161 -12.66 -25.84 3.26
CA LYS A 161 -13.30 -25.38 4.52
C LYS A 161 -12.29 -24.90 5.55
N GLU A 162 -11.13 -25.53 5.65
CA GLU A 162 -10.06 -25.12 6.58
C GLU A 162 -9.48 -23.75 6.20
N ALA A 163 -9.18 -23.53 4.91
CA ALA A 163 -8.72 -22.23 4.43
C ALA A 163 -9.76 -21.13 4.67
N ARG A 164 -11.06 -21.40 4.44
CA ARG A 164 -12.15 -20.46 4.76
C ARG A 164 -12.23 -20.10 6.25
N ARG A 165 -12.01 -21.07 7.14
CA ARG A 165 -12.00 -20.85 8.60
C ARG A 165 -10.78 -20.05 9.04
N ALA A 166 -9.62 -20.32 8.47
CA ALA A 166 -8.40 -19.57 8.75
C ALA A 166 -8.52 -18.08 8.40
N MET A 167 -9.34 -17.74 7.39
CA MET A 167 -9.68 -16.36 7.02
C MET A 167 -10.68 -15.66 7.96
N GLN A 168 -11.22 -16.36 8.97
CA GLN A 168 -12.20 -15.82 9.90
C GLN A 168 -11.78 -16.09 11.36
N PRO A 169 -10.60 -15.61 11.78
CA PRO A 169 -10.12 -15.84 13.14
C PRO A 169 -11.12 -15.28 14.17
N GLY A 170 -11.44 -16.06 15.21
CA GLY A 170 -12.36 -15.67 16.26
C GLY A 170 -13.86 -15.79 15.93
N LYS A 171 -14.25 -16.26 14.74
CA LYS A 171 -15.64 -16.64 14.39
C LYS A 171 -15.91 -18.15 14.52
N GLU A 172 -15.06 -18.86 15.27
CA GLU A 172 -15.17 -20.29 15.53
C GLU A 172 -16.58 -20.64 16.03
N GLY A 173 -17.28 -21.53 15.33
CA GLY A 173 -18.62 -21.99 15.72
C GLY A 173 -19.81 -21.14 15.25
N LYS A 174 -19.61 -19.96 14.63
CA LYS A 174 -20.69 -19.29 13.88
C LYS A 174 -20.82 -19.93 12.51
N GLN A 175 -21.77 -20.86 12.39
CA GLN A 175 -22.01 -21.63 11.18
C GLN A 175 -22.63 -20.73 10.09
N GLU A 176 -21.78 -20.03 9.32
CA GLU A 176 -22.19 -19.39 8.06
C GLU A 176 -22.29 -20.42 6.90
N ASP A 177 -21.88 -21.67 7.13
CA ASP A 177 -21.87 -22.80 6.17
C ASP A 177 -23.15 -23.66 6.26
N GLY A 178 -24.31 -23.07 6.03
CA GLY A 178 -25.56 -23.85 5.86
C GLY A 178 -25.57 -24.61 4.52
N GLU A 179 -26.38 -25.67 4.39
CA GLU A 179 -26.54 -26.41 3.12
C GLU A 179 -26.92 -25.51 1.94
N THR A 180 -27.68 -24.45 2.19
CA THR A 180 -28.04 -23.46 1.16
C THR A 180 -26.84 -22.67 0.67
N PHE A 181 -25.89 -22.35 1.54
CA PHE A 181 -24.65 -21.68 1.18
C PHE A 181 -23.77 -22.61 0.34
N GLU A 182 -23.55 -23.85 0.79
CA GLU A 182 -22.75 -24.84 0.06
C GLU A 182 -23.34 -25.17 -1.33
N ARG A 183 -24.67 -25.32 -1.45
CA ARG A 183 -25.35 -25.43 -2.77
C ARG A 183 -25.14 -24.18 -3.63
N GLY A 184 -25.04 -23.01 -3.02
CA GLY A 184 -24.66 -21.77 -3.71
C GLY A 184 -23.25 -21.84 -4.27
N LEU A 185 -22.30 -22.32 -3.47
CA LEU A 185 -20.92 -22.50 -3.90
C LEU A 185 -20.78 -23.49 -5.06
N GLU A 186 -21.57 -24.57 -5.09
CA GLU A 186 -21.62 -25.49 -6.23
C GLU A 186 -22.06 -24.81 -7.53
N ARG A 187 -23.06 -23.92 -7.47
CA ARG A 187 -23.48 -23.12 -8.64
C ARG A 187 -22.39 -22.16 -9.10
N ILE A 188 -21.60 -21.63 -8.18
CA ILE A 188 -20.46 -20.77 -8.52
C ILE A 188 -19.37 -21.59 -9.21
N ARG A 189 -19.06 -22.79 -8.69
CA ARG A 189 -18.08 -23.70 -9.31
C ARG A 189 -18.48 -24.09 -10.73
N SER A 190 -19.76 -24.43 -10.95
CA SER A 190 -20.23 -24.83 -12.29
C SER A 190 -20.22 -23.70 -13.30
N ARG A 191 -20.49 -22.46 -12.86
CA ARG A 191 -20.57 -21.29 -13.74
C ARG A 191 -19.24 -20.56 -13.93
N GLY A 192 -18.31 -20.70 -12.98
CA GLY A 192 -16.99 -20.05 -12.99
C GLY A 192 -17.02 -18.52 -12.81
N ILE A 193 -18.14 -17.96 -12.34
CA ILE A 193 -18.31 -16.52 -12.09
C ILE A 193 -19.44 -16.33 -11.06
N GLU A 194 -19.38 -15.24 -10.30
CA GLU A 194 -20.42 -14.84 -9.35
C GLU A 194 -20.76 -13.36 -9.49
N ARG A 195 -22.00 -12.99 -9.19
CA ARG A 195 -22.47 -11.60 -9.16
C ARG A 195 -22.96 -11.20 -7.78
N GLY A 196 -22.81 -9.93 -7.44
CA GLY A 196 -23.43 -9.28 -6.30
C GLY A 196 -24.30 -8.15 -6.81
N ILE A 197 -25.57 -8.10 -6.39
CA ILE A 197 -26.52 -7.07 -6.81
C ILE A 197 -26.97 -6.32 -5.56
N ASP A 198 -26.72 -5.02 -5.51
CA ASP A 198 -27.09 -4.11 -4.41
C ASP A 198 -26.67 -4.62 -3.02
N ALA A 199 -25.59 -5.39 -2.95
CA ALA A 199 -25.13 -6.05 -1.74
C ALA A 199 -23.60 -6.18 -1.71
N PRO A 200 -22.95 -5.88 -0.56
CA PRO A 200 -23.55 -5.40 0.70
C PRO A 200 -23.96 -3.92 0.67
N THR A 201 -23.53 -3.18 -0.35
CA THR A 201 -23.80 -1.75 -0.50
C THR A 201 -24.92 -1.53 -1.51
N PRO A 202 -26.03 -0.86 -1.11
CA PRO A 202 -27.10 -0.51 -2.05
C PRO A 202 -26.59 0.33 -3.22
N SER A 203 -27.17 0.16 -4.41
CA SER A 203 -26.80 0.85 -5.66
C SER A 203 -25.42 0.47 -6.22
N ILE A 204 -24.77 -0.53 -5.65
CA ILE A 204 -23.47 -1.04 -6.10
C ILE A 204 -23.62 -2.51 -6.44
N SER A 205 -23.19 -2.87 -7.63
CA SER A 205 -23.19 -4.25 -8.10
C SER A 205 -21.79 -4.65 -8.56
N SER A 206 -21.55 -5.96 -8.60
CA SER A 206 -20.24 -6.51 -8.92
C SER A 206 -20.33 -7.86 -9.63
N MET A 207 -19.29 -8.19 -10.39
CA MET A 207 -19.06 -9.53 -10.94
C MET A 207 -17.63 -9.97 -10.65
N SER A 208 -17.45 -11.22 -10.24
CA SER A 208 -16.14 -11.75 -9.84
C SER A 208 -15.84 -13.09 -10.51
N VAL A 209 -14.64 -13.21 -11.08
CA VAL A 209 -14.11 -14.44 -11.68
C VAL A 209 -12.86 -14.92 -10.94
N PRO A 210 -12.70 -16.24 -10.73
CA PRO A 210 -11.47 -16.82 -10.21
C PRO A 210 -10.35 -16.83 -11.27
N ILE A 211 -9.11 -16.78 -10.80
CA ILE A 211 -7.90 -17.02 -11.59
C ILE A 211 -7.18 -18.24 -10.99
N PHE A 212 -6.94 -19.26 -11.81
CA PHE A 212 -6.28 -20.49 -11.38
C PHE A 212 -4.83 -20.57 -11.86
N ASP A 213 -4.00 -21.31 -11.12
CA ASP A 213 -2.70 -21.75 -11.64
C ASP A 213 -2.82 -23.02 -12.51
N THR A 214 -1.69 -23.52 -12.99
CA THR A 214 -1.60 -24.73 -13.80
C THR A 214 -2.01 -26.00 -13.06
N ALA A 215 -2.04 -25.99 -11.72
CA ALA A 215 -2.50 -27.09 -10.88
C ALA A 215 -4.01 -26.98 -10.56
N GLY A 216 -4.68 -25.92 -11.01
CA GLY A 216 -6.10 -25.66 -10.73
C GLY A 216 -6.35 -25.06 -9.35
N ALA A 217 -5.31 -24.60 -8.64
CA ALA A 217 -5.48 -23.91 -7.37
C ALA A 217 -5.84 -22.43 -7.60
N LEU A 218 -6.78 -21.91 -6.80
CA LEU A 218 -7.17 -20.50 -6.84
C LEU A 218 -6.00 -19.62 -6.41
N GLN A 219 -5.57 -18.71 -7.27
CA GLN A 219 -4.50 -17.76 -6.98
C GLN A 219 -5.04 -16.38 -6.59
N LEU A 220 -5.98 -15.87 -7.39
CA LEU A 220 -6.53 -14.51 -7.27
C LEU A 220 -7.98 -14.50 -7.77
N THR A 221 -8.66 -13.36 -7.63
CA THR A 221 -9.90 -13.07 -8.35
C THR A 221 -9.80 -11.71 -9.04
N LEU A 222 -10.48 -11.57 -10.17
CA LEU A 222 -10.78 -10.28 -10.78
C LEU A 222 -12.23 -9.93 -10.48
N THR A 223 -12.46 -8.74 -9.94
CA THR A 223 -13.81 -8.28 -9.62
C THR A 223 -14.10 -6.94 -10.30
N ALA A 224 -15.08 -6.91 -11.18
CA ALA A 224 -15.63 -5.67 -11.73
C ALA A 224 -16.68 -5.10 -10.78
N ILE A 225 -16.64 -3.79 -10.53
CA ILE A 225 -17.49 -3.09 -9.57
C ILE A 225 -18.00 -1.80 -10.24
N GLY A 226 -19.29 -1.54 -10.12
CA GLY A 226 -19.90 -0.35 -10.70
C GLY A 226 -21.29 -0.04 -10.13
N PRO A 227 -21.88 1.10 -10.52
CA PRO A 227 -23.22 1.48 -10.11
C PRO A 227 -24.26 0.51 -10.68
N SER A 228 -25.16 -0.01 -9.84
CA SER A 228 -26.21 -0.97 -10.24
C SER A 228 -27.09 -0.47 -11.38
N SER A 229 -27.21 0.84 -11.55
CA SER A 229 -27.95 1.47 -12.66
C SER A 229 -27.28 1.33 -14.03
N THR A 230 -26.00 0.97 -14.09
CA THR A 230 -25.19 1.00 -15.32
C THR A 230 -24.39 -0.27 -15.57
N ILE A 231 -23.96 -0.98 -14.53
CA ILE A 231 -23.21 -2.22 -14.68
C ILE A 231 -24.09 -3.37 -15.17
N ASP A 232 -23.66 -4.02 -16.25
CA ASP A 232 -24.29 -5.23 -16.77
C ASP A 232 -23.83 -6.45 -15.97
N VAL A 233 -24.73 -6.99 -15.13
CA VAL A 233 -24.47 -8.16 -14.27
C VAL A 233 -25.11 -9.45 -14.78
N GLU A 234 -25.50 -9.48 -16.05
CA GLU A 234 -26.01 -10.69 -16.68
C GLU A 234 -24.87 -11.70 -16.93
N TRP A 235 -25.17 -12.99 -16.82
CA TRP A 235 -24.14 -14.05 -16.83
C TRP A 235 -23.38 -14.16 -18.15
N ASN A 236 -23.98 -13.65 -19.22
CA ASN A 236 -23.47 -13.54 -20.59
C ASN A 236 -23.45 -12.07 -21.05
N GLY A 237 -23.45 -11.13 -20.11
CA GLY A 237 -23.33 -9.71 -20.38
C GLY A 237 -21.91 -9.29 -20.75
N GLN A 238 -21.76 -8.04 -21.18
CA GLN A 238 -20.48 -7.50 -21.65
C GLN A 238 -19.38 -7.59 -20.57
N VAL A 239 -19.72 -7.27 -19.32
CA VAL A 239 -18.77 -7.32 -18.19
C VAL A 239 -18.36 -8.77 -17.88
N ALA A 240 -19.31 -9.70 -17.93
CA ALA A 240 -19.05 -11.12 -17.68
C ALA A 240 -18.12 -11.72 -18.74
N GLU A 241 -18.32 -11.38 -20.01
CA GLU A 241 -17.46 -11.81 -21.12
C GLU A 241 -16.06 -11.19 -21.02
N ALA A 242 -15.98 -9.88 -20.72
CA ALA A 242 -14.71 -9.19 -20.55
C ALA A 242 -13.87 -9.78 -19.40
N LEU A 243 -14.50 -10.04 -18.24
CA LEU A 243 -13.85 -10.67 -17.10
C LEU A 243 -13.33 -12.07 -17.43
N ARG A 244 -14.16 -12.93 -18.06
CA ARG A 244 -13.75 -14.28 -18.44
C ARG A 244 -12.62 -14.26 -19.48
N ALA A 245 -12.67 -13.35 -20.44
CA ALA A 245 -11.62 -13.21 -21.45
C ALA A 245 -10.29 -12.77 -20.82
N SER A 246 -10.32 -11.80 -19.90
CA SER A 246 -9.13 -11.40 -19.14
C SER A 246 -8.61 -12.53 -18.26
N ALA A 247 -9.48 -13.27 -17.58
CA ALA A 247 -9.09 -14.42 -16.77
C ALA A 247 -8.34 -15.46 -17.61
N ARG A 248 -8.86 -15.81 -18.80
CA ARG A 248 -8.19 -16.73 -19.72
C ARG A 248 -6.82 -16.23 -20.16
N ARG A 249 -6.68 -14.94 -20.53
CA ARG A 249 -5.39 -14.36 -20.92
C ARG A 249 -4.36 -14.44 -19.79
N ILE A 250 -4.78 -14.18 -18.56
CA ILE A 250 -3.92 -14.31 -17.38
C ILE A 250 -3.51 -15.77 -17.19
N GLU A 251 -4.44 -16.71 -17.22
CA GLU A 251 -4.16 -18.15 -17.08
C GLU A 251 -3.29 -18.71 -18.23
N ASP A 252 -3.43 -18.19 -19.45
CA ASP A 252 -2.56 -18.49 -20.58
C ASP A 252 -1.14 -17.98 -20.36
N ALA A 253 -0.99 -16.76 -19.82
CA ALA A 253 0.31 -16.20 -19.44
C ALA A 253 0.97 -16.98 -18.29
N LEU A 254 0.19 -17.63 -17.42
CA LEU A 254 0.72 -18.54 -16.39
C LEU A 254 1.26 -19.85 -16.98
N ARG A 255 0.62 -20.37 -18.03
CA ARG A 255 1.11 -21.54 -18.76
C ARG A 255 2.36 -21.24 -19.59
N ASN A 256 2.41 -20.05 -20.18
CA ASN A 256 3.52 -19.57 -21.00
C ASN A 256 4.10 -18.29 -20.38
N PRO A 257 4.86 -18.41 -19.28
CA PRO A 257 5.41 -17.23 -18.63
C PRO A 257 6.30 -16.47 -19.61
N PRO A 258 6.12 -15.15 -19.77
CA PRO A 258 7.09 -14.35 -20.53
C PRO A 258 8.47 -14.53 -19.92
N PRO A 259 9.55 -14.47 -20.73
CA PRO A 259 10.91 -14.50 -20.19
C PRO A 259 11.03 -13.42 -19.11
N ASP A 260 11.64 -13.77 -17.98
CA ASP A 260 11.68 -12.97 -16.75
C ASP A 260 12.14 -11.54 -17.03
N GLU A 261 11.17 -10.64 -17.29
CA GLU A 261 11.40 -9.22 -17.39
C GLU A 261 11.70 -8.75 -15.97
N ARG A 262 13.00 -8.70 -15.67
CA ARG A 262 13.52 -8.05 -14.48
C ARG A 262 13.01 -6.62 -14.50
N ILE A 263 11.99 -6.34 -13.70
CA ILE A 263 11.65 -4.95 -13.37
C ILE A 263 12.81 -4.45 -12.52
N ASP A 264 13.80 -3.87 -13.20
CA ASP A 264 15.00 -3.32 -12.60
C ASP A 264 14.65 -2.04 -11.85
N ARG A 265 14.14 -2.19 -10.62
CA ARG A 265 14.04 -1.08 -9.65
C ARG A 265 15.33 -1.04 -8.82
N THR A 266 16.49 -0.94 -9.45
CA THR A 266 17.75 -0.62 -8.75
C THR A 266 17.76 0.84 -8.30
N GLY A 267 16.89 1.19 -7.36
CA GLY A 267 17.13 2.29 -6.45
C GLY A 267 17.79 1.74 -5.20
N VAL A 268 19.10 1.86 -5.06
CA VAL A 268 19.76 1.61 -3.76
C VAL A 268 19.40 2.75 -2.82
N TRP A 269 18.35 2.56 -2.04
CA TRP A 269 17.90 3.54 -1.04
C TRP A 269 18.33 3.08 0.35
N ASN A 270 19.29 3.80 0.93
CA ASN A 270 19.55 3.78 2.37
C ASN A 270 18.55 4.71 3.06
N ILE A 271 17.35 4.21 3.32
CA ILE A 271 16.47 4.80 4.33
C ILE A 271 16.68 3.97 5.59
N GLU A 272 17.15 4.60 6.66
CA GLU A 272 17.28 3.95 7.97
C GLU A 272 15.87 3.54 8.43
N PRO A 273 15.63 2.25 8.74
CA PRO A 273 14.36 1.83 9.30
C PRO A 273 14.14 2.59 10.61
N GLY A 274 12.95 3.20 10.72
CA GLY A 274 12.44 3.99 11.84
C GLY A 274 13.42 4.27 12.98
N SER A 275 14.05 5.45 12.98
CA SER A 275 14.70 6.00 14.17
C SER A 275 13.66 6.47 15.19
N GLU A 276 12.86 5.54 15.71
CA GLU A 276 12.32 5.74 17.06
C GLU A 276 13.52 5.56 18.00
N ASP A 277 14.21 6.66 18.32
CA ASP A 277 15.23 6.68 19.37
C ASP A 277 14.55 6.55 20.73
N THR A 278 13.96 5.39 20.98
CA THR A 278 13.75 4.95 22.35
C THR A 278 15.17 4.65 22.85
N GLY A 279 15.77 5.50 23.66
CA GLY A 279 17.08 5.30 24.31
C GLY A 279 17.14 4.08 25.26
N GLN A 280 16.41 3.01 24.95
CA GLN A 280 16.19 1.80 25.72
C GLN A 280 16.83 0.59 25.01
N ARG A 281 17.32 -0.37 25.81
CA ARG A 281 18.01 -1.56 25.34
C ARG A 281 17.05 -2.53 24.64
N GLY A 282 17.12 -2.61 23.32
CA GLY A 282 16.53 -3.69 22.52
C GLY A 282 17.37 -4.97 22.51
N ILE A 283 16.89 -6.00 21.81
CA ILE A 283 17.52 -7.30 21.63
C ILE A 283 18.46 -7.25 20.42
N ARG A 284 19.77 -7.10 20.67
CA ARG A 284 20.80 -6.94 19.62
C ARG A 284 20.83 -8.03 18.55
N THR A 285 20.44 -9.27 18.89
CA THR A 285 20.40 -10.36 17.90
C THR A 285 19.31 -10.15 16.85
N LEU A 286 18.27 -9.38 17.14
CA LEU A 286 17.23 -9.06 16.16
C LEU A 286 17.69 -8.03 15.12
N ASP A 287 18.68 -7.18 15.44
CA ASP A 287 19.24 -6.22 14.48
C ASP A 287 19.79 -6.95 13.23
N THR A 288 20.54 -8.04 13.45
CA THR A 288 21.04 -8.93 12.37
C THR A 288 19.91 -9.58 11.57
N THR A 289 18.83 -10.00 12.24
CA THR A 289 17.64 -10.56 11.58
C THR A 289 16.97 -9.51 10.68
N GLY A 290 16.83 -8.29 11.17
CA GLY A 290 16.22 -7.20 10.42
C GLY A 290 17.05 -6.75 9.22
N GLU A 291 18.38 -6.71 9.36
CA GLU A 291 19.30 -6.44 8.24
C GLU A 291 19.11 -7.44 7.08
N LEU A 292 18.92 -8.72 7.39
CA LEU A 292 18.65 -9.76 6.38
C LEU A 292 17.30 -9.56 5.69
N LEU A 293 16.24 -9.28 6.46
CA LEU A 293 14.91 -9.00 5.89
C LEU A 293 14.92 -7.75 5.02
N ALA A 294 15.56 -6.67 5.48
CA ALA A 294 15.71 -5.44 4.72
C ALA A 294 16.53 -5.66 3.45
N ALA A 295 17.60 -6.45 3.51
CA ALA A 295 18.41 -6.82 2.35
C ALA A 295 17.60 -7.59 1.31
N LEU A 296 16.79 -8.56 1.72
CA LEU A 296 15.92 -9.31 0.82
C LEU A 296 14.89 -8.40 0.14
N VAL A 297 14.24 -7.52 0.92
CA VAL A 297 13.25 -6.58 0.37
C VAL A 297 13.91 -5.57 -0.57
N ARG A 298 15.14 -5.11 -0.31
CA ARG A 298 15.90 -4.23 -1.23
C ARG A 298 16.30 -4.91 -2.53
N ALA A 299 16.65 -6.19 -2.47
CA ALA A 299 17.16 -6.92 -3.63
C ALA A 299 16.11 -7.12 -4.71
N SER A 300 14.81 -7.07 -4.36
CA SER A 300 13.73 -7.20 -5.33
C SER A 300 13.85 -8.46 -6.20
N HIS A 301 14.37 -9.56 -5.65
CA HIS A 301 14.33 -10.92 -6.20
C HIS A 301 14.77 -11.94 -5.14
N PRO A 302 14.52 -13.26 -5.32
CA PRO A 302 15.00 -14.27 -4.39
C PRO A 302 16.53 -14.26 -4.38
N LEU A 303 17.11 -14.52 -3.20
CA LEU A 303 18.56 -14.51 -3.01
C LEU A 303 19.04 -15.80 -2.36
N ILE A 304 20.11 -16.37 -2.88
CA ILE A 304 20.81 -17.47 -2.20
C ILE A 304 21.55 -16.94 -0.96
N LEU A 305 21.91 -17.84 -0.03
CA LEU A 305 22.59 -17.50 1.24
C LEU A 305 23.77 -16.54 1.07
N ARG A 306 24.65 -16.82 0.10
CA ARG A 306 25.85 -16.02 -0.16
C ARG A 306 25.50 -14.57 -0.48
N ASP A 307 24.55 -14.40 -1.40
CA ASP A 307 24.20 -13.09 -1.94
C ASP A 307 23.35 -12.29 -0.94
N LEU A 308 22.48 -12.97 -0.17
CA LEU A 308 21.73 -12.36 0.92
C LEU A 308 22.64 -11.89 2.07
N ALA A 309 23.60 -12.71 2.46
CA ALA A 309 24.57 -12.34 3.48
C ALA A 309 25.44 -11.15 3.03
N ALA A 310 25.86 -11.14 1.75
CA ALA A 310 26.58 -10.02 1.16
C ALA A 310 25.72 -8.74 1.11
N ALA A 311 24.46 -8.83 0.69
CA ALA A 311 23.52 -7.71 0.64
C ALA A 311 23.17 -7.15 2.03
N ALA A 312 23.31 -7.97 3.08
CA ALA A 312 23.18 -7.58 4.47
C ALA A 312 24.53 -7.24 5.14
N ALA A 313 25.60 -7.11 4.36
CA ALA A 313 26.95 -6.75 4.81
C ALA A 313 27.49 -7.63 5.98
N MET A 314 27.21 -8.93 5.95
CA MET A 314 27.65 -9.86 6.99
C MET A 314 28.12 -11.22 6.46
N PRO A 315 28.95 -11.97 7.21
CA PRO A 315 29.38 -13.31 6.81
C PRO A 315 28.20 -14.30 6.76
N ALA A 316 28.21 -15.22 5.78
CA ALA A 316 27.18 -16.25 5.63
C ALA A 316 27.01 -17.13 6.89
N ALA A 317 28.10 -17.41 7.60
CA ALA A 317 28.06 -18.16 8.87
C ALA A 317 27.30 -17.42 9.98
N LYS A 318 27.30 -16.07 9.96
CA LYS A 318 26.50 -15.23 10.86
C LYS A 318 25.04 -15.19 10.42
N ALA A 319 24.78 -15.10 9.12
CA ALA A 319 23.42 -15.03 8.58
C ALA A 319 22.63 -16.34 8.74
N PHE A 320 23.29 -17.48 8.56
CA PHE A 320 22.63 -18.79 8.44
C PHE A 320 21.71 -19.15 9.61
N PRO A 321 22.09 -19.03 10.90
CA PRO A 321 21.19 -19.34 12.02
C PRO A 321 19.92 -18.47 12.04
N HIS A 322 20.03 -17.19 11.65
CA HIS A 322 18.89 -16.28 11.57
C HIS A 322 17.94 -16.70 10.45
N LEU A 323 18.48 -17.06 9.28
CA LEU A 323 17.68 -17.52 8.15
C LEU A 323 16.95 -18.83 8.46
N VAL A 324 17.59 -19.76 9.17
CA VAL A 324 16.93 -20.99 9.64
C VAL A 324 15.74 -20.66 10.55
N SER A 325 15.91 -19.75 11.51
CA SER A 325 14.80 -19.32 12.36
C SER A 325 13.72 -18.56 11.61
N LEU A 326 14.08 -17.70 10.65
CA LEU A 326 13.14 -16.97 9.80
C LEU A 326 12.30 -17.90 8.92
N LEU A 327 12.89 -18.98 8.40
CA LEU A 327 12.17 -20.06 7.73
C LEU A 327 11.25 -20.79 8.72
N GLY A 328 11.76 -21.12 9.90
CA GLY A 328 11.02 -21.84 10.94
C GLY A 328 9.76 -21.10 11.41
N ILE A 329 9.80 -19.77 11.50
CA ILE A 329 8.64 -18.95 11.85
C ILE A 329 7.78 -18.53 10.64
N GLY A 330 8.20 -18.88 9.41
CA GLY A 330 7.46 -18.58 8.19
C GLY A 330 7.53 -17.12 7.70
N LEU A 331 8.45 -16.29 8.23
CA LEU A 331 8.72 -14.96 7.67
C LEU A 331 9.43 -15.03 6.32
N LEU A 332 10.27 -16.06 6.16
CA LEU A 332 10.90 -16.41 4.89
C LEU A 332 10.40 -17.76 4.42
N ALA A 333 10.47 -17.99 3.12
CA ALA A 333 10.39 -19.31 2.51
C ALA A 333 11.65 -19.54 1.67
N ARG A 334 11.82 -20.78 1.24
CA ARG A 334 12.96 -21.21 0.42
C ARG A 334 12.42 -21.99 -0.77
N ASP A 335 12.83 -21.59 -1.96
CA ASP A 335 12.44 -22.29 -3.19
C ASP A 335 13.29 -23.57 -3.42
N GLU A 336 12.96 -24.30 -4.48
CA GLU A 336 13.67 -25.52 -4.87
C GLU A 336 15.15 -25.26 -5.25
N ALA A 337 15.44 -24.07 -5.78
CA ALA A 337 16.81 -23.63 -6.10
C ALA A 337 17.61 -23.27 -4.83
N GLY A 338 16.96 -23.25 -3.67
CA GLY A 338 17.55 -22.94 -2.39
C GLY A 338 17.71 -21.44 -2.14
N ALA A 339 17.09 -20.58 -2.94
CA ALA A 339 17.02 -19.15 -2.73
C ALA A 339 15.92 -18.79 -1.74
N PHE A 340 16.18 -17.75 -0.94
CA PHE A 340 15.26 -17.23 0.07
C PHE A 340 14.31 -16.22 -0.56
N ASN A 341 13.04 -16.31 -0.21
CA ASN A 341 11.98 -15.37 -0.58
C ASN A 341 11.08 -15.08 0.64
N THR A 342 10.09 -14.23 0.46
CA THR A 342 9.12 -13.87 1.50
C THR A 342 8.20 -15.04 1.82
N GLY A 343 8.05 -15.35 3.10
CA GLY A 343 7.23 -16.47 3.57
C GLY A 343 5.77 -16.10 3.86
N PRO A 344 4.92 -17.10 4.17
CA PRO A 344 3.49 -16.91 4.41
C PRO A 344 3.15 -15.94 5.54
N LEU A 345 3.91 -15.96 6.64
CA LEU A 345 3.69 -15.04 7.76
C LEU A 345 4.00 -13.59 7.35
N GLY A 346 5.04 -13.38 6.53
CA GLY A 346 5.37 -12.07 5.97
C GLY A 346 4.24 -11.52 5.09
N LEU A 347 3.64 -12.37 4.25
CA LEU A 347 2.47 -12.01 3.45
C LEU A 347 1.27 -11.66 4.33
N GLN A 348 0.94 -12.48 5.34
CA GLN A 348 -0.19 -12.21 6.23
C GLN A 348 -0.01 -10.89 7.00
N LEU A 349 1.16 -10.69 7.62
CA LEU A 349 1.47 -9.46 8.34
C LEU A 349 1.36 -8.23 7.43
N GLY A 350 1.87 -8.31 6.21
CA GLY A 350 1.84 -7.18 5.30
C GLY A 350 0.47 -6.91 4.69
N LEU A 351 -0.37 -7.93 4.45
CA LEU A 351 -1.77 -7.71 4.08
C LEU A 351 -2.55 -7.06 5.24
N THR A 352 -2.28 -7.47 6.47
CA THR A 352 -2.82 -6.82 7.67
C THR A 352 -2.32 -5.37 7.81
N ALA A 353 -1.03 -5.11 7.53
CA ALA A 353 -0.47 -3.75 7.49
C ALA A 353 -1.14 -2.90 6.40
N LEU A 354 -1.37 -3.49 5.22
CA LEU A 354 -2.01 -2.84 4.08
C LEU A 354 -3.45 -2.44 4.39
N GLN A 355 -4.22 -3.31 5.06
CA GLN A 355 -5.57 -3.01 5.53
C GLN A 355 -5.61 -1.84 6.53
N ARG A 356 -4.56 -1.69 7.32
CA ARG A 356 -4.50 -0.74 8.45
C ARG A 356 -3.67 0.51 8.16
N GLN A 357 -3.37 0.77 6.89
CA GLN A 357 -2.72 2.03 6.53
C GLN A 357 -3.60 3.21 6.92
N ALA A 358 -3.00 4.16 7.63
CA ALA A 358 -3.65 5.42 7.98
C ALA A 358 -2.62 6.55 7.76
N PRO A 359 -2.40 6.97 6.50
CA PRO A 359 -1.38 7.95 6.14
C PRO A 359 -1.44 9.23 6.97
N GLU A 360 -2.65 9.68 7.31
CA GLU A 360 -2.89 10.89 8.09
C GLU A 360 -2.39 10.73 9.53
N ARG A 361 -2.62 9.56 10.12
CA ARG A 361 -2.19 9.22 11.48
C ARG A 361 -0.70 8.94 11.53
N ASP A 362 -0.17 8.23 10.54
CA ASP A 362 1.25 7.91 10.41
C ASP A 362 2.10 9.17 10.18
N ALA A 363 1.50 10.23 9.63
CA ALA A 363 2.15 11.53 9.41
C ALA A 363 2.24 12.42 10.65
N GLU A 364 1.45 12.20 11.70
CA GLU A 364 1.33 13.13 12.84
C GLU A 364 2.68 13.40 13.52
N HIS A 365 3.44 12.35 13.82
CA HIS A 365 4.75 12.48 14.44
C HIS A 365 5.77 13.19 13.51
N GLU A 366 5.70 12.89 12.21
CA GLU A 366 6.60 13.48 11.21
C GLU A 366 6.31 14.98 11.00
N ILE A 367 5.03 15.37 11.01
CA ILE A 367 4.59 16.76 10.94
C ILE A 367 5.13 17.54 12.15
N ALA A 368 4.95 17.01 13.36
CA ALA A 368 5.44 17.65 14.58
C ALA A 368 6.97 17.76 14.62
N ARG A 369 7.68 16.69 14.21
CA ARG A 369 9.15 16.72 14.12
C ARG A 369 9.62 17.75 13.10
N LEU A 370 9.00 17.79 11.92
CA LEU A 370 9.38 18.70 10.85
C LEU A 370 9.13 20.17 11.26
N ALA A 371 8.03 20.45 11.96
CA ALA A 371 7.75 21.78 12.52
C ALA A 371 8.82 22.18 13.56
N SER A 372 9.19 21.26 14.46
CA SER A 372 10.22 21.52 15.47
C SER A 372 11.62 21.67 14.88
N GLU A 373 11.98 20.89 13.85
CA GLU A 373 13.29 20.91 13.19
C GLU A 373 13.48 22.18 12.35
N THR A 374 12.44 22.62 11.65
CA THR A 374 12.51 23.77 10.72
C THR A 374 12.10 25.09 11.35
N GLY A 375 11.32 25.07 12.43
CA GLY A 375 10.68 26.24 13.01
C GLY A 375 9.59 26.85 12.13
N LEU A 376 9.20 26.18 11.03
CA LEU A 376 8.18 26.63 10.07
C LEU A 376 6.83 25.98 10.35
N THR A 377 5.77 26.61 9.83
CA THR A 377 4.43 26.01 9.88
C THR A 377 4.39 24.82 8.93
N VAL A 378 3.86 23.70 9.39
CA VAL A 378 3.72 22.47 8.58
C VAL A 378 2.25 22.18 8.34
N ALA A 379 1.85 22.12 7.07
CA ALA A 379 0.53 21.69 6.66
C ALA A 379 0.58 20.29 6.05
N ALA A 380 -0.47 19.50 6.29
CA ALA A 380 -0.69 18.25 5.58
C ALA A 380 -2.06 18.28 4.90
N ALA A 381 -2.09 17.86 3.64
CA ALA A 381 -3.29 17.88 2.82
C ALA A 381 -3.52 16.54 2.12
N VAL A 382 -4.80 16.18 1.95
CA VAL A 382 -5.26 15.02 1.17
C VAL A 382 -6.08 15.50 -0.02
N LEU A 383 -6.22 14.66 -1.05
CA LEU A 383 -7.07 14.97 -2.17
C LEU A 383 -8.53 14.61 -1.83
N GLY A 384 -9.37 15.63 -1.62
CA GLY A 384 -10.81 15.47 -1.38
C GLY A 384 -11.64 15.62 -2.65
N PRO A 385 -12.97 15.43 -2.58
CA PRO A 385 -13.86 15.53 -3.74
C PRO A 385 -13.90 16.93 -4.36
N LEU A 386 -13.65 17.97 -3.54
CA LEU A 386 -13.57 19.35 -4.01
C LEU A 386 -12.14 19.78 -4.35
N GLY A 387 -11.14 18.91 -4.22
CA GLY A 387 -9.72 19.21 -4.44
C GLY A 387 -8.86 19.06 -3.19
N PRO A 388 -7.61 19.57 -3.23
CA PRO A 388 -6.66 19.45 -2.12
C PRO A 388 -7.20 20.09 -0.84
N THR A 389 -7.38 19.28 0.19
CA THR A 389 -7.95 19.69 1.48
C THR A 389 -6.90 19.57 2.58
N VAL A 390 -6.62 20.67 3.27
CA VAL A 390 -5.75 20.66 4.46
C VAL A 390 -6.45 19.90 5.57
N ILE A 391 -5.81 18.87 6.11
CA ILE A 391 -6.35 18.04 7.20
C ILE A 391 -5.64 18.27 8.53
N ARG A 392 -4.41 18.80 8.48
CA ARG A 392 -3.61 19.11 9.68
C ARG A 392 -2.77 20.35 9.42
N LEU A 393 -2.61 21.15 10.46
CA LEU A 393 -1.71 22.28 10.52
C LEU A 393 -0.98 22.23 11.86
N GLU A 394 0.35 22.26 11.83
CA GLU A 394 1.21 22.45 12.99
C GLU A 394 1.83 23.84 12.86
N GLU A 395 1.40 24.76 13.72
CA GLU A 395 1.79 26.16 13.65
C GLU A 395 3.22 26.37 14.17
N SER A 396 3.98 27.21 13.49
CA SER A 396 5.29 27.64 13.96
C SER A 396 5.17 28.52 15.20
N ALA A 397 6.23 28.54 16.02
CA ALA A 397 6.37 29.51 17.10
C ALA A 397 6.48 30.97 16.60
N GLN A 398 6.84 31.16 15.32
CA GLN A 398 6.77 32.47 14.67
C GLN A 398 5.34 32.70 14.13
N PRO A 399 4.64 33.76 14.57
CA PRO A 399 3.28 34.03 14.11
C PRO A 399 3.29 34.46 12.65
N VAL A 400 2.75 33.61 11.77
CA VAL A 400 2.41 33.96 10.40
C VAL A 400 0.89 34.03 10.30
N HIS A 401 0.35 35.20 9.98
CA HIS A 401 -1.10 35.38 9.85
C HIS A 401 -1.59 34.80 8.53
N ILE A 402 -1.96 33.51 8.54
CA ILE A 402 -2.53 32.81 7.39
C ILE A 402 -3.93 32.35 7.75
N SER A 403 -4.91 32.60 6.89
CA SER A 403 -6.27 32.04 7.03
C SER A 403 -6.34 30.57 6.58
N LEU A 404 -5.33 29.77 6.89
CA LEU A 404 -5.27 28.34 6.59
C LEU A 404 -5.70 27.57 7.84
N ARG A 405 -6.69 26.68 7.70
CA ARG A 405 -7.18 25.81 8.80
C ARG A 405 -7.42 24.40 8.29
N ALA A 406 -7.46 23.42 9.19
CA ALA A 406 -7.99 22.10 8.83
C ALA A 406 -9.41 22.25 8.24
N GLY A 407 -9.67 21.55 7.13
CA GLY A 407 -10.87 21.66 6.29
C GLY A 407 -10.74 22.66 5.13
N THR A 408 -9.66 23.44 5.03
CA THR A 408 -9.49 24.40 3.93
C THR A 408 -9.18 23.67 2.63
N VAL A 409 -9.97 23.93 1.58
CA VAL A 409 -9.71 23.44 0.22
C VAL A 409 -8.90 24.47 -0.55
N VAL A 410 -7.71 24.11 -1.01
CA VAL A 410 -6.77 25.02 -1.68
C VAL A 410 -6.71 24.79 -3.19
N SER A 411 -6.46 25.86 -3.94
CA SER A 411 -6.33 25.85 -5.41
C SER A 411 -5.33 24.81 -5.93
N LEU A 412 -5.69 24.13 -7.03
CA LEU A 412 -4.81 23.16 -7.70
C LEU A 412 -3.61 23.82 -8.39
N LEU A 413 -3.73 25.07 -8.83
CA LEU A 413 -2.69 25.68 -9.67
C LEU A 413 -1.95 26.83 -8.99
N ASN A 414 -2.61 27.55 -8.09
CA ASN A 414 -2.03 28.71 -7.42
C ASN A 414 -1.31 28.35 -6.11
N THR A 415 -1.45 27.11 -5.62
CA THR A 415 -0.75 26.65 -4.41
C THR A 415 0.24 25.52 -4.70
N ALA A 416 1.36 25.47 -3.99
CA ALA A 416 2.32 24.38 -4.11
C ALA A 416 1.68 23.02 -3.76
N ILE A 417 0.84 22.97 -2.73
CA ILE A 417 0.08 21.77 -2.35
C ILE A 417 -0.74 21.26 -3.53
N GLY A 418 -1.52 22.14 -4.15
CA GLY A 418 -2.38 21.78 -5.25
C GLY A 418 -1.61 21.35 -6.49
N ARG A 419 -0.52 22.05 -6.82
CA ARG A 419 0.30 21.72 -8.00
C ARG A 419 1.00 20.38 -7.85
N VAL A 420 1.40 20.02 -6.62
CA VAL A 420 1.90 18.68 -6.34
C VAL A 420 0.82 17.64 -6.63
N PHE A 421 -0.41 17.79 -6.13
CA PHE A 421 -1.49 16.84 -6.48
C PHE A 421 -1.76 16.80 -8.00
N ALA A 422 -1.89 17.97 -8.63
CA ALA A 422 -2.16 18.08 -10.06
C ALA A 422 -1.08 17.39 -10.92
N ALA A 423 0.18 17.42 -10.49
CA ALA A 423 1.29 16.82 -11.24
C ALA A 423 1.23 15.29 -11.33
N TYR A 424 0.47 14.61 -10.46
CA TYR A 424 0.32 13.16 -10.41
C TYR A 424 -1.11 12.69 -10.71
N LEU A 425 -2.03 13.59 -11.06
CA LEU A 425 -3.37 13.22 -11.54
C LEU A 425 -3.32 12.87 -13.03
N GLY A 426 -4.15 11.90 -13.44
CA GLY A 426 -4.42 11.65 -14.85
C GLY A 426 -5.23 12.80 -15.47
N ASP A 427 -5.21 12.90 -16.80
CA ASP A 427 -5.80 14.01 -17.55
C ASP A 427 -7.30 14.22 -17.26
N GLU A 428 -8.09 13.14 -17.24
CA GLU A 428 -9.53 13.20 -16.95
C GLU A 428 -9.84 13.65 -15.51
N PRO A 429 -9.35 12.97 -14.45
CA PRO A 429 -9.52 13.44 -13.07
C PRO A 429 -9.05 14.89 -12.86
N LEU A 430 -7.95 15.28 -13.50
CA LEU A 430 -7.45 16.64 -13.41
C LEU A 430 -8.42 17.64 -14.05
N ALA A 431 -8.96 17.34 -15.22
CA ALA A 431 -9.94 18.21 -15.90
C ALA A 431 -11.19 18.42 -15.05
N ASP A 432 -11.74 17.35 -14.48
CA ASP A 432 -12.90 17.41 -13.58
C ASP A 432 -12.62 18.27 -12.35
N MET A 433 -11.44 18.11 -11.75
CA MET A 433 -11.08 18.93 -10.61
C MET A 433 -10.83 20.39 -10.99
N LEU A 434 -10.25 20.68 -12.15
CA LEU A 434 -10.03 22.06 -12.59
C LEU A 434 -11.35 22.81 -12.85
N ALA A 435 -12.43 22.11 -13.21
CA ALA A 435 -13.76 22.71 -13.31
C ALA A 435 -14.28 23.29 -11.98
N LEU A 436 -13.79 22.77 -10.85
CA LEU A 436 -14.13 23.22 -9.50
C LEU A 436 -13.15 24.27 -8.93
N GLU A 437 -12.12 24.67 -9.70
CA GLU A 437 -11.08 25.60 -9.23
C GLU A 437 -11.64 26.91 -8.63
N PRO A 438 -12.68 27.56 -9.18
CA PRO A 438 -13.21 28.80 -8.63
C PRO A 438 -13.82 28.68 -7.22
N LEU A 439 -14.11 27.46 -6.74
CA LEU A 439 -14.68 27.22 -5.41
C LEU A 439 -13.61 27.17 -4.30
N ARG A 440 -12.33 27.12 -4.66
CA ARG A 440 -11.22 26.84 -3.74
C ARG A 440 -10.60 28.11 -3.19
N LEU A 441 -9.95 28.02 -2.03
CA LEU A 441 -9.09 29.09 -1.53
C LEU A 441 -7.99 29.37 -2.56
N ALA A 442 -7.87 30.64 -2.94
CA ALA A 442 -6.98 31.11 -4.00
C ALA A 442 -7.25 30.49 -5.38
N GLY A 443 -8.47 29.99 -5.61
CA GLY A 443 -8.92 29.57 -6.93
C GLY A 443 -9.08 30.76 -7.88
N SER A 444 -8.64 30.59 -9.13
CA SER A 444 -8.87 31.56 -10.20
C SER A 444 -10.10 31.20 -11.02
N SER A 445 -10.66 32.20 -11.70
CA SER A 445 -11.72 31.95 -12.70
C SER A 445 -11.16 31.21 -13.90
N THR A 446 -11.99 30.39 -14.56
CA THR A 446 -11.60 29.53 -15.70
C THR A 446 -10.93 30.28 -16.85
N ASN A 447 -11.17 31.59 -17.01
CA ASN A 447 -10.56 32.42 -18.04
C ASN A 447 -9.07 32.74 -17.80
N GLU A 448 -8.58 32.69 -16.55
CA GLU A 448 -7.17 32.98 -16.22
C GLU A 448 -6.29 31.73 -16.30
N ILE A 449 -6.90 30.54 -16.29
CA ILE A 449 -6.21 29.25 -16.13
C ILE A 449 -5.78 28.65 -17.48
N GLY A 450 -6.07 29.32 -18.60
CA GLY A 450 -5.69 28.83 -19.94
C GLY A 450 -6.38 27.52 -20.35
N ILE A 451 -7.46 27.13 -19.66
CA ILE A 451 -8.31 26.02 -20.11
C ILE A 451 -9.16 26.59 -21.24
N ALA A 452 -8.89 26.13 -22.47
CA ALA A 452 -9.72 26.42 -23.62
C ALA A 452 -11.12 25.81 -23.41
N THR A 453 -11.97 26.49 -22.66
CA THR A 453 -13.40 26.23 -22.74
C THR A 453 -13.81 26.64 -24.15
N GLY A 454 -14.30 25.69 -24.94
CA GLY A 454 -14.65 25.87 -26.35
C GLY A 454 -15.86 26.78 -26.57
N LYS A 455 -15.80 28.03 -26.09
CA LYS A 455 -16.77 29.08 -26.37
C LYS A 455 -16.05 30.25 -27.02
N GLY A 456 -15.96 30.21 -28.34
CA GLY A 456 -15.69 31.40 -29.13
C GLY A 456 -16.83 32.41 -28.99
N ASN A 457 -16.51 33.69 -29.14
CA ASN A 457 -17.41 34.84 -28.98
C ASN A 457 -18.54 34.90 -30.03
N ASP A 458 -18.68 33.87 -30.89
CA ASP A 458 -19.52 33.88 -32.09
C ASP A 458 -20.49 32.69 -32.12
N GLY A 459 -21.10 32.30 -30.99
CA GLY A 459 -22.32 31.45 -30.95
C GLY A 459 -22.35 30.13 -31.74
N LYS A 460 -21.22 29.63 -32.24
CA LYS A 460 -21.09 28.41 -33.04
C LYS A 460 -20.18 27.44 -32.32
N GLU A 461 -20.75 26.29 -31.94
CA GLU A 461 -20.01 25.14 -31.41
C GLU A 461 -18.95 24.70 -32.44
N LYS A 462 -17.68 25.01 -32.17
CA LYS A 462 -16.57 24.28 -32.79
C LYS A 462 -16.40 22.98 -32.01
N LYS A 463 -16.50 21.83 -32.69
CA LYS A 463 -16.05 20.55 -32.15
C LYS A 463 -14.62 20.72 -31.63
N PRO A 464 -14.27 20.14 -30.46
CA PRO A 464 -12.92 20.25 -29.92
C PRO A 464 -11.96 19.55 -30.88
N GLU A 465 -11.16 20.34 -31.60
CA GLU A 465 -10.02 19.82 -32.34
C GLU A 465 -9.00 19.30 -31.31
N LYS A 466 -8.68 18.01 -31.42
CA LYS A 466 -7.60 17.36 -30.68
C LYS A 466 -6.27 18.03 -31.04
N SER A 467 -5.84 19.00 -30.22
CA SER A 467 -4.53 19.65 -30.32
C SER A 467 -4.02 19.96 -28.90
N ILE A 468 -3.27 19.03 -28.29
CA ILE A 468 -1.82 19.12 -28.01
C ILE A 468 -1.49 19.78 -26.65
N GLY A 469 -1.32 18.94 -25.61
CA GLY A 469 -0.60 19.24 -24.36
C GLY A 469 -1.35 20.04 -23.29
N ASN A 470 -1.31 19.56 -22.05
CA ASN A 470 -1.70 20.35 -20.88
C ASN A 470 -0.75 21.56 -20.76
N PRO A 471 -1.24 22.83 -20.73
CA PRO A 471 -0.36 24.01 -20.69
C PRO A 471 0.54 24.04 -19.45
N ASN A 472 0.15 23.33 -18.39
CA ASN A 472 0.90 23.20 -17.14
C ASN A 472 1.87 22.02 -17.14
N GLU A 473 1.97 21.24 -18.23
CA GLU A 473 2.72 19.99 -18.26
C GLU A 473 4.21 20.17 -18.00
N SER A 474 4.81 21.26 -18.50
CA SER A 474 6.23 21.57 -18.24
C SER A 474 6.50 21.78 -16.74
N MET A 475 5.55 22.41 -16.04
CA MET A 475 5.62 22.61 -14.60
C MET A 475 5.41 21.29 -13.85
N PHE A 476 4.41 20.50 -14.24
CA PHE A 476 4.17 19.18 -13.63
C PHE A 476 5.34 18.22 -13.85
N ALA A 477 5.95 18.21 -15.03
CA ALA A 477 7.16 17.45 -15.31
C ALA A 477 8.34 17.87 -14.42
N ARG A 478 8.50 19.17 -14.14
CA ARG A 478 9.49 19.66 -13.17
C ARG A 478 9.20 19.12 -11.77
N ILE A 479 7.96 19.21 -11.30
CA ILE A 479 7.55 18.70 -9.98
C ILE A 479 7.78 17.19 -9.87
N ARG A 480 7.46 16.41 -10.90
CA ARG A 480 7.71 14.96 -10.91
C ARG A 480 9.20 14.62 -10.87
N ARG A 481 10.04 15.40 -11.56
CA ARG A 481 11.50 15.21 -11.58
C ARG A 481 12.17 15.63 -10.26
N GLU A 482 11.74 16.75 -9.69
CA GLU A 482 12.34 17.31 -8.46
C GLU A 482 11.75 16.67 -7.20
N GLY A 483 10.54 16.14 -7.27
CA GLY A 483 9.80 15.58 -6.13
C GLY A 483 9.31 16.62 -5.13
N ILE A 484 9.33 17.90 -5.51
CA ILE A 484 8.97 19.05 -4.66
C ILE A 484 8.51 20.20 -5.57
N ASP A 485 7.60 21.03 -5.06
CA ASP A 485 7.21 22.27 -5.68
C ASP A 485 7.38 23.47 -4.73
N ARG A 486 7.46 24.68 -5.32
CA ARG A 486 7.63 25.94 -4.60
C ARG A 486 6.58 26.96 -5.06
N ALA A 487 5.91 27.60 -4.12
CA ALA A 487 5.09 28.78 -4.36
C ALA A 487 5.72 29.97 -3.61
N LEU A 488 6.13 31.01 -4.32
CA LEU A 488 6.80 32.19 -3.75
C LEU A 488 5.90 33.40 -3.88
N GLY A 489 5.57 34.05 -2.76
CA GLY A 489 4.71 35.24 -2.71
C GLY A 489 3.30 35.07 -3.30
N ALA A 490 2.85 33.84 -3.51
CA ALA A 490 1.56 33.51 -4.09
C ALA A 490 0.97 32.27 -3.40
N PRO A 491 -0.35 32.23 -3.15
CA PRO A 491 -1.35 33.25 -3.52
C PRO A 491 -1.41 34.44 -2.55
N ILE A 492 -0.67 34.38 -1.44
CA ILE A 492 -0.62 35.45 -0.44
C ILE A 492 0.75 36.15 -0.55
N PRO A 493 0.80 37.45 -0.89
CA PRO A 493 2.05 38.20 -0.89
C PRO A 493 2.76 38.14 0.46
N GLY A 494 4.08 37.90 0.44
CA GLY A 494 4.89 37.79 1.65
C GLY A 494 4.89 36.39 2.30
N ILE A 495 4.24 35.40 1.67
CA ILE A 495 4.23 34.01 2.12
C ILE A 495 4.81 33.10 1.04
N ASP A 496 5.74 32.26 1.45
CA ASP A 496 6.32 31.22 0.60
C ASP A 496 5.92 29.83 1.12
N ALA A 497 5.81 28.87 0.22
CA ALA A 497 5.51 27.49 0.54
C ALA A 497 6.35 26.51 -0.28
N LEU A 498 6.83 25.45 0.39
CA LEU A 498 7.39 24.26 -0.24
C LEU A 498 6.43 23.10 -0.04
N ALA A 499 6.16 22.29 -1.06
CA ALA A 499 5.29 21.14 -0.94
C ALA A 499 5.90 19.90 -1.60
N ALA A 500 5.77 18.74 -0.97
CA ALA A 500 6.25 17.47 -1.50
C ALA A 500 5.22 16.34 -1.29
N PRO A 501 5.11 15.40 -2.25
CA PRO A 501 4.16 14.30 -2.18
C PRO A 501 4.64 13.18 -1.25
N VAL A 502 3.66 12.52 -0.64
CA VAL A 502 3.80 11.23 0.04
C VAL A 502 3.04 10.19 -0.77
N PHE A 503 3.75 9.17 -1.23
CA PHE A 503 3.21 8.13 -2.07
C PHE A 503 2.86 6.88 -1.27
N ASP A 504 1.88 6.12 -1.73
CA ASP A 504 1.72 4.72 -1.34
C ASP A 504 2.48 3.77 -2.29
N HIS A 505 2.43 2.48 -1.99
CA HIS A 505 3.00 1.41 -2.81
C HIS A 505 2.51 1.34 -4.27
N THR A 506 1.38 1.96 -4.61
CA THR A 506 0.87 2.04 -5.98
C THR A 506 1.40 3.24 -6.76
N ASN A 507 2.31 4.02 -6.15
CA ASN A 507 2.80 5.29 -6.68
C ASN A 507 1.72 6.39 -6.75
N THR A 508 0.65 6.26 -5.95
CA THR A 508 -0.41 7.27 -5.83
C THR A 508 -0.10 8.23 -4.69
N VAL A 509 -0.32 9.53 -4.90
CA VAL A 509 -0.14 10.55 -3.85
C VAL A 509 -1.28 10.44 -2.83
N ARG A 510 -0.95 10.04 -1.59
CA ARG A 510 -1.91 9.94 -0.47
C ARG A 510 -1.96 11.19 0.39
N LEU A 511 -0.83 11.86 0.53
CA LEU A 511 -0.70 13.06 1.34
C LEU A 511 0.27 14.00 0.64
N VAL A 512 0.09 15.31 0.82
CA VAL A 512 1.09 16.31 0.50
C VAL A 512 1.45 17.02 1.79
N LEU A 513 2.74 17.05 2.12
CA LEU A 513 3.26 17.87 3.22
C LEU A 513 3.76 19.19 2.64
N ALA A 514 3.50 20.27 3.35
CA ALA A 514 4.00 21.59 2.98
C ALA A 514 4.61 22.34 4.16
N LEU A 515 5.75 22.99 3.91
CA LEU A 515 6.35 23.98 4.79
C LEU A 515 5.87 25.37 4.36
N ILE A 516 5.45 26.18 5.31
CA ILE A 516 4.96 27.53 5.06
C ILE A 516 5.73 28.52 5.94
N GLY A 517 6.25 29.58 5.31
CA GLY A 517 7.05 30.61 5.96
C GLY A 517 6.85 31.98 5.32
N THR A 518 7.49 33.00 5.91
CA THR A 518 7.50 34.35 5.34
C THR A 518 8.47 34.45 4.17
N THR A 519 8.21 35.36 3.23
CA THR A 519 9.06 35.51 2.04
C THR A 519 10.52 35.77 2.42
N GLY A 520 11.44 35.07 1.74
CA GLY A 520 12.88 35.13 2.01
C GLY A 520 13.41 34.01 2.91
N THR A 521 12.55 33.41 3.75
CA THR A 521 12.92 32.22 4.56
C THR A 521 13.12 30.97 3.69
N LEU A 522 12.36 30.86 2.60
CA LEU A 522 12.35 29.71 1.68
C LEU A 522 12.95 30.03 0.29
N ASP A 523 13.44 31.26 0.08
CA ASP A 523 13.88 31.79 -1.22
C ASP A 523 15.42 31.82 -1.38
N SER A 524 16.17 31.91 -0.28
CA SER A 524 17.64 31.94 -0.35
C SER A 524 18.22 30.54 -0.62
N ALA A 525 19.11 30.42 -1.61
CA ALA A 525 19.70 29.13 -2.02
C ALA A 525 20.37 28.37 -0.85
N ASP A 526 20.94 29.08 0.13
CA ASP A 526 21.59 28.51 1.31
C ASP A 526 20.60 28.06 2.42
N THR A 527 19.41 28.67 2.51
CA THR A 527 18.40 28.40 3.58
C THR A 527 17.23 27.55 3.09
N ALA A 528 16.94 27.57 1.79
CA ALA A 528 15.95 26.70 1.15
C ALA A 528 16.42 25.24 1.07
N LEU A 529 17.74 25.00 1.01
CA LEU A 529 18.29 23.64 0.93
C LEU A 529 17.97 22.82 2.19
N PRO A 530 18.22 23.29 3.43
CA PRO A 530 17.93 22.52 4.64
C PRO A 530 16.44 22.22 4.83
N ALA A 531 15.56 23.22 4.63
CA ALA A 531 14.12 23.03 4.77
C ALA A 531 13.54 22.09 3.70
N ALA A 532 13.96 22.25 2.43
CA ALA A 532 13.57 21.34 1.36
C ALA A 532 14.09 19.92 1.59
N GLN A 533 15.33 19.75 2.10
CA GLN A 533 15.88 18.45 2.44
C GLN A 533 15.13 17.81 3.61
N ALA A 534 14.79 18.56 4.66
CA ALA A 534 13.99 18.08 5.77
C ALA A 534 12.61 17.61 5.30
N LEU A 535 11.93 18.41 4.46
CA LEU A 535 10.64 18.05 3.85
C LEU A 535 10.76 16.78 2.99
N LEU A 536 11.74 16.71 2.09
CA LEU A 536 11.96 15.54 1.23
C LEU A 536 12.30 14.28 2.05
N ARG A 537 13.09 14.41 3.13
CA ARG A 537 13.37 13.30 4.04
C ARG A 537 12.09 12.81 4.71
N ALA A 538 11.29 13.72 5.26
CA ALA A 538 10.03 13.39 5.92
C ALA A 538 9.04 12.72 4.96
N THR A 539 8.82 13.28 3.77
CA THR A 539 7.88 12.70 2.81
C THR A 539 8.35 11.36 2.25
N ARG A 540 9.65 11.17 2.02
CA ARG A 540 10.22 9.86 1.63
C ARG A 540 10.11 8.83 2.73
N GLN A 541 10.35 9.22 3.99
CA GLN A 541 10.21 8.33 5.14
C GLN A 541 8.75 7.88 5.30
N LEU A 542 7.79 8.81 5.17
CA LEU A 542 6.37 8.46 5.18
C LEU A 542 5.98 7.59 3.97
N SER A 543 6.46 7.91 2.78
CA SER A 543 6.19 7.10 1.59
C SER A 543 6.72 5.67 1.77
N TRP A 544 7.93 5.53 2.33
CA TRP A 544 8.49 4.23 2.67
C TRP A 544 7.63 3.47 3.69
N ARG A 545 7.10 4.17 4.71
CA ARG A 545 6.15 3.60 5.68
C ARG A 545 4.87 3.09 5.02
N LEU A 546 4.45 3.74 3.94
CA LEU A 546 3.28 3.37 3.13
C LEU A 546 3.59 2.35 2.02
N GLY A 547 4.81 1.79 2.02
CA GLY A 547 5.22 0.73 1.10
C GLY A 547 5.71 1.23 -0.26
N TRP A 548 5.84 2.54 -0.45
CA TRP A 548 6.38 3.10 -1.70
C TRP A 548 7.84 2.69 -1.92
N ALA A 549 8.12 2.28 -3.16
CA ALA A 549 9.45 2.10 -3.70
C ALA A 549 9.47 2.75 -5.10
N PRO A 550 10.38 3.70 -5.37
CA PRO A 550 10.43 4.42 -6.64
C PRO A 550 10.66 3.50 -7.84
#